data_AF-A0A9D2P610-F1
#
_entry.id   AF-A0A9D2P610-F1
#
_cell.length_a   1.000
_cell.length_b   1.000
_cell.length_c   1.000
_cell.angle_alpha   90.00
_cell.angle_beta   90.00
_cell.angle_gamma   90.00
#
_symmetry.space_group_name_H-M   'P 1'
#
loop_
_entity.id
_entity.type
_entity.pdbx_description
1 polymer ?
#
loop_
_entity_poly.entity_id
_entity_poly.type
_entity_poly.pdbx_seq_one_letter_code
_entity_poly.pdbx_strand_id
1 'polypeptide(L)'
;TVNFILRNIVKAYNEEENERAKRERRKPEELPHISAHILRHTACTRMAETDLDMKVVQYVMGHANISVTMEVYNHITDRSRIEREIAKMDLVQIM
;
A
#
# COMPACT_ATOMS: atom_id res chain seq x y z
N THR A 1 5.08 -4.29 20.94
CA THR A 1 4.82 -3.31 19.86
C THR A 1 4.18 -4.01 18.67
N VAL A 2 3.51 -3.29 17.76
CA VAL A 2 2.84 -3.90 16.58
C VAL A 2 3.80 -4.77 15.76
N ASN A 3 5.03 -4.30 15.53
CA ASN A 3 6.06 -5.08 14.83
C ASN A 3 6.42 -6.40 15.51
N PHE A 4 6.40 -6.43 16.84
CA PHE A 4 6.66 -7.66 17.59
C PHE A 4 5.56 -8.71 17.37
N ILE A 5 4.30 -8.26 17.39
CA ILE A 5 3.14 -9.13 17.13
C ILE A 5 3.22 -9.67 15.70
N LEU A 6 3.47 -8.81 14.70
CA LEU A 6 3.60 -9.21 13.30
C LEU A 6 4.72 -10.25 13.09
N ARG A 7 5.87 -10.07 13.72
CA ARG A 7 6.97 -11.05 13.66
C ARG A 7 6.56 -12.41 14.23
N ASN A 8 5.85 -12.43 15.36
CA ASN A 8 5.40 -13.68 15.97
C ASN A 8 4.35 -14.39 15.09
N ILE A 9 3.45 -13.65 14.45
CA ILE A 9 2.47 -14.20 13.52
C ILE A 9 3.17 -14.83 12.30
N VAL A 10 4.10 -14.10 11.67
CA VAL A 10 4.87 -14.62 10.52
C VAL A 10 5.66 -15.87 10.91
N LYS A 11 6.30 -15.85 12.08
CA LYS A 11 7.04 -17.00 12.59
C LYS A 11 6.13 -18.23 12.78
N ALA A 12 5.00 -18.06 13.48
CA ALA A 12 4.07 -19.15 13.75
C ALA A 12 3.51 -19.77 12.46
N TYR A 13 3.13 -18.91 11.49
CA TYR A 13 2.67 -19.39 10.19
C TYR A 13 3.78 -20.14 9.44
N ASN A 14 5.00 -19.60 9.37
CA ASN A 14 6.09 -20.25 8.64
C ASN A 14 6.49 -21.59 9.28
N GLU A 15 6.42 -21.71 10.61
CA GLU A 15 6.63 -22.98 11.31
C GLU A 15 5.56 -24.02 10.93
N GLU A 16 4.27 -23.64 10.96
CA GLU A 16 3.17 -24.53 10.58
C GLU A 16 3.26 -24.94 9.10
N GLU A 17 3.55 -23.98 8.23
CA GLU A 17 3.67 -24.18 6.79
C GLU A 17 4.83 -25.11 6.44
N ASN A 18 5.97 -24.99 7.13
CA ASN A 18 7.10 -25.90 6.95
C ASN A 18 6.72 -27.35 7.31
N GLU A 19 5.99 -27.57 8.41
CA GLU A 19 5.52 -28.90 8.79
C GLU A 19 4.46 -29.45 7.81
N ARG A 20 3.57 -28.60 7.30
CA ARG A 20 2.60 -28.95 6.25
C ARG A 20 3.30 -29.34 4.95
N ALA A 21 4.23 -28.52 4.48
CA ALA A 21 4.97 -28.75 3.24
C ALA A 21 5.79 -30.05 3.27
N LYS A 22 6.40 -30.39 4.42
CA LYS A 22 7.07 -31.68 4.63
C LYS A 22 6.13 -32.86 4.49
N ARG A 23 4.93 -32.80 5.11
CA ARG A 23 3.91 -33.86 5.02
C ARG A 23 3.42 -34.05 3.58
N GLU A 24 3.24 -32.95 2.86
CA GLU A 24 2.75 -32.94 1.48
C GLU A 24 3.86 -33.13 0.44
N ARG A 25 5.13 -33.27 0.86
CA ARG A 25 6.32 -33.37 -0.01
C ARG A 25 6.41 -32.26 -1.06
N ARG A 26 6.02 -31.04 -0.68
CA ARG A 26 6.13 -29.84 -1.52
C ARG A 26 7.11 -28.84 -0.91
N LYS A 27 7.44 -27.81 -1.67
CA LYS A 27 8.20 -26.66 -1.14
C LYS A 27 7.29 -25.83 -0.23
N PRO A 28 7.82 -25.30 0.90
CA PRO A 28 7.08 -24.42 1.78
C PRO A 28 6.82 -23.07 1.13
N GLU A 29 5.61 -22.54 1.35
CA GLU A 29 5.15 -21.22 0.92
C GLU A 29 5.20 -20.26 2.11
N GLU A 30 6.40 -19.81 2.46
CA GLU A 30 6.61 -18.97 3.63
C GLU A 30 6.09 -17.54 3.42
N LEU A 31 5.55 -16.95 4.49
CA LEU A 31 5.27 -15.53 4.53
C LEU A 31 6.58 -14.72 4.55
N PRO A 32 6.65 -13.64 3.77
CA PRO A 32 7.80 -12.75 3.78
C PRO A 32 7.87 -11.94 5.08
N HIS A 33 8.94 -11.16 5.24
CA HIS A 33 9.05 -10.23 6.35
C HIS A 33 7.98 -9.13 6.28
N ILE A 34 7.14 -9.04 7.31
CA ILE A 34 6.10 -8.02 7.44
C ILE A 34 6.43 -7.09 8.61
N SER A 35 6.27 -5.78 8.38
CA SER A 35 6.35 -4.75 9.42
C SER A 35 5.19 -3.78 9.29
N ALA A 36 4.88 -3.07 10.38
CA ALA A 36 3.86 -2.03 10.40
C ALA A 36 4.14 -0.92 9.37
N HIS A 37 5.42 -0.65 9.06
CA HIS A 37 5.81 0.32 8.04
C HIS A 37 5.47 -0.18 6.63
N ILE A 38 5.73 -1.46 6.33
CA ILE A 38 5.37 -2.10 5.05
C ILE A 38 3.85 -2.11 4.86
N LEU A 39 3.10 -2.42 5.92
CA LEU A 39 1.63 -2.39 5.87
C LEU A 39 1.10 -0.97 5.61
N ARG A 40 1.69 0.05 6.23
CA ARG A 40 1.35 1.46 5.98
C ARG A 40 1.59 1.83 4.51
N HIS A 41 2.73 1.45 3.94
CA HIS A 41 3.01 1.69 2.51
C HIS A 41 2.01 0.97 1.60
N THR A 42 1.72 -0.30 1.90
CA THR A 42 0.74 -1.08 1.14
C THR A 42 -0.66 -0.45 1.17
N ALA A 43 -1.09 0.04 2.35
CA ALA A 43 -2.36 0.75 2.49
C ALA A 43 -2.38 2.05 1.68
N CYS A 44 -1.28 2.79 1.68
CA CYS A 44 -1.11 4.02 0.90
C CYS A 44 -1.28 3.76 -0.60
N THR A 45 -0.57 2.77 -1.15
CA THR A 45 -0.64 2.40 -2.57
C THR A 45 -2.06 1.99 -2.95
N ARG A 46 -2.72 1.14 -2.16
CA ARG A 46 -4.10 0.70 -2.44
C ARG A 46 -5.10 1.86 -2.41
N MET A 47 -4.93 2.82 -1.50
CA MET A 47 -5.77 4.03 -1.45
C MET A 47 -5.50 4.95 -2.64
N ALA A 48 -4.26 5.02 -3.13
CA ALA A 48 -3.91 5.78 -4.32
C ALA A 48 -4.46 5.17 -5.63
N GLU A 49 -4.59 3.83 -5.67
CA GLU A 49 -5.19 3.09 -6.79
C GLU A 49 -6.71 3.28 -6.87
N THR A 50 -7.37 3.58 -5.76
CA THR A 50 -8.78 3.99 -5.75
C THR A 50 -8.90 5.46 -6.12
N ASP A 51 -9.97 5.85 -6.82
CA ASP A 51 -10.21 7.22 -7.31
C ASP A 51 -10.58 8.21 -6.18
N LEU A 52 -9.95 8.04 -5.00
CA LEU A 52 -10.10 8.87 -3.83
C LEU A 52 -9.31 10.18 -4.02
N ASP A 53 -9.92 11.27 -3.58
CA ASP A 53 -9.26 12.57 -3.49
C ASP A 53 -8.00 12.46 -2.62
N MET A 54 -6.87 12.89 -3.18
CA MET A 54 -5.55 12.81 -2.58
C MET A 54 -5.46 13.50 -1.21
N LYS A 55 -6.28 14.53 -0.97
CA LYS A 55 -6.37 15.20 0.34
C LYS A 55 -7.01 14.30 1.39
N VAL A 56 -7.96 13.44 1.00
CA VAL A 56 -8.60 12.47 1.89
C VAL A 56 -7.61 11.38 2.26
N VAL A 57 -6.84 10.85 1.31
CA VAL A 57 -5.81 9.83 1.61
C VAL A 57 -4.72 10.40 2.51
N GLN A 58 -4.30 11.65 2.29
CA GLN A 58 -3.34 12.34 3.15
C GLN A 58 -3.85 12.50 4.59
N TYR A 59 -5.11 12.91 4.75
CA TYR A 59 -5.75 13.07 6.07
C TYR A 59 -5.84 11.73 6.80
N VAL A 60 -6.28 10.67 6.12
CA VAL A 60 -6.40 9.31 6.68
C VAL A 60 -5.04 8.74 7.09
N MET A 61 -3.99 9.03 6.32
CA MET A 61 -2.65 8.51 6.59
C MET A 61 -1.89 9.26 7.69
N GLY A 62 -2.36 10.44 8.10
CA GLY A 62 -1.79 11.20 9.22
C GLY A 62 -0.34 11.66 8.99
N HIS A 63 0.05 11.92 7.73
CA HIS A 63 1.39 12.40 7.40
C HIS A 63 1.50 13.90 7.72
N ALA A 64 2.35 14.28 8.68
CA ALA A 64 2.77 15.67 8.85
C ALA A 64 3.70 16.15 7.72
N ASN A 65 4.28 15.22 6.94
CA ASN A 65 5.26 15.53 5.90
C ASN A 65 4.83 14.92 4.54
N ILE A 66 4.69 15.80 3.55
CA ILE A 66 4.18 15.53 2.19
C ILE A 66 5.11 14.64 1.36
N SER A 67 6.41 14.58 1.69
CA SER A 67 7.43 14.01 0.79
C SER A 67 7.25 12.51 0.52
N VAL A 68 6.86 11.70 1.50
CA VAL A 68 6.65 10.24 1.32
C VAL A 68 5.37 9.96 0.52
N THR A 69 4.34 10.78 0.70
CA THR A 69 3.11 10.67 -0.06
C THR A 69 3.37 11.10 -1.51
N MET A 70 4.07 12.20 -1.75
CA MET A 70 4.30 12.71 -3.11
C MET A 70 5.23 11.81 -3.95
N GLU A 71 6.24 11.17 -3.35
CA GLU A 71 7.22 10.34 -4.08
C GLU A 71 6.60 9.03 -4.60
N VAL A 72 5.77 8.37 -3.77
CA VAL A 72 5.00 7.19 -4.17
C VAL A 72 3.93 7.56 -5.20
N TYR A 73 3.31 8.74 -5.05
CA TYR A 73 2.27 9.19 -5.98
C TYR A 73 2.83 9.66 -7.32
N ASN A 74 3.99 10.33 -7.40
CA ASN A 74 4.58 10.71 -8.69
C ASN A 74 4.89 9.50 -9.58
N HIS A 75 5.16 8.33 -8.98
CA HIS A 75 5.36 7.09 -9.73
C HIS A 75 4.03 6.42 -10.17
N ILE A 76 2.94 6.63 -9.43
CA ILE A 76 1.62 6.02 -9.70
C ILE A 76 0.70 6.94 -10.52
N THR A 77 0.90 8.25 -10.42
CA THR A 77 0.12 9.27 -11.13
C THR A 77 0.58 9.30 -12.57
N ASP A 78 0.04 8.36 -13.33
CA ASP A 78 0.12 8.31 -14.77
C ASP A 78 -0.24 9.70 -15.34
N ARG A 79 0.58 10.25 -16.24
CA ARG A 79 0.43 11.61 -16.81
C ARG A 79 -0.99 11.86 -17.33
N SER A 80 -1.64 10.78 -17.75
CA SER A 80 -3.04 10.68 -18.16
C SER A 80 -4.06 11.14 -17.10
N ARG A 81 -3.79 10.98 -15.79
CA ARG A 81 -4.66 11.47 -14.70
C ARG A 81 -4.58 12.99 -14.56
N ILE A 82 -3.38 13.55 -14.65
CA ILE A 82 -3.18 15.01 -14.59
C ILE A 82 -3.88 15.67 -15.79
N GLU A 83 -3.71 15.11 -16.99
CA GLU A 83 -4.36 15.59 -18.20
C GLU A 83 -5.90 15.51 -18.12
N ARG A 84 -6.46 14.44 -17.52
CA ARG A 84 -7.91 14.30 -17.32
C ARG A 84 -8.48 15.33 -16.34
N GLU A 85 -7.80 15.58 -15.23
CA GLU A 85 -8.27 16.57 -14.24
C GLU A 85 -8.12 18.01 -14.74
N ILE A 86 -7.06 18.31 -15.50
CA ILE A 86 -6.92 19.60 -16.20
C ILE A 86 -8.04 19.78 -17.23
N ALA A 87 -8.33 18.75 -18.03
CA ALA A 87 -9.43 18.81 -19.00
C ALA A 87 -10.81 19.01 -18.36
N LYS A 88 -11.04 18.46 -17.15
CA LYS A 88 -12.26 18.73 -16.38
C LYS A 88 -12.34 20.16 -15.86
N MET A 89 -11.22 20.78 -15.48
CA MET A 89 -11.18 22.18 -15.07
C MET A 89 -11.45 23.13 -16.25
N ASP A 90 -10.93 22.83 -17.44
CA ASP A 90 -11.20 23.61 -18.66
C ASP A 90 -12.68 23.58 -19.08
N LEU A 91 -13.39 22.47 -18.85
CA LEU A 91 -14.83 22.34 -19.12
C LEU A 91 -15.69 23.20 -18.19
N VAL A 92 -15.25 23.45 -16.97
CA VAL A 92 -15.98 24.28 -15.99
C VAL A 92 -15.80 25.76 -16.27
N GLN A 93 -14.73 26.16 -16.96
CA GLN A 93 -14.43 27.57 -17.26
C GLN A 93 -15.12 28.09 -18.54
N ILE A 94 -15.75 27.19 -19.32
CA ILE A 94 -16.52 27.51 -20.53
C ILE A 94 -18.04 27.54 -20.24
N MET A 95 -18.46 27.26 -19.00
CA MET A 95 -19.86 27.30 -18.57
C MET A 95 -20.23 28.58 -17.83
#